data_AF-A0A9W9P6H0-F1
#
_entry.id   AF-A0A9W9P6H0-F1
#
_cell.length_a   1.000
_cell.length_b   1.000
_cell.length_c   1.000
_cell.angle_alpha   90.00
_cell.angle_beta   90.00
_cell.angle_gamma   90.00
#
_symmetry.space_group_name_H-M   'P 1'
#
loop_
_entity.id
_entity.type
_entity.pdbx_description
1 polymer ?
#
loop_
_entity_poly.entity_id
_entity_poly.type
_entity_poly.pdbx_seq_one_letter_code
_entity_poly.pdbx_strand_id
1 'polypeptide(L)'
;MSKDLGMSSQDYDWALSIFFFGYVIFEAPSNMILARSKPSIFIPSIMLHWESLCCVMAAVKDFIGIMVLRFFLGCIEAGFAPGVLFLMSSWYTKAEQGRRYAIYWSAATASCSFGGILAGAITSGLDGVVGLEGWRWLFIIEGLCTVVCSLGAYIFLFDFPENTKDLPLVNSSSK
;
A
#
# COMPACT_ATOMS: atom_id res chain seq x y z
N MET A 1 -6.98 0.78 19.77
CA MET A 1 -8.06 0.68 18.77
C MET A 1 -9.28 -0.08 19.29
N SER A 2 -9.27 -1.41 19.47
CA SER A 2 -10.50 -2.15 19.85
C SER A 2 -11.09 -1.75 21.20
N LYS A 3 -10.25 -1.61 22.24
CA LYS A 3 -10.67 -1.13 23.57
C LYS A 3 -11.11 0.33 23.56
N ASP A 4 -10.42 1.16 22.78
CA ASP A 4 -10.63 2.61 22.75
C ASP A 4 -11.90 3.03 22.00
N LEU A 5 -12.25 2.28 20.96
CA LEU A 5 -13.48 2.48 20.18
C LEU A 5 -14.68 1.71 20.76
N GLY A 6 -14.51 1.03 21.89
CA GLY A 6 -15.57 0.23 22.52
C GLY A 6 -16.08 -0.93 21.66
N MET A 7 -15.23 -1.47 20.77
CA MET A 7 -15.63 -2.49 19.81
C MET A 7 -15.72 -3.86 20.48
N SER A 8 -16.78 -4.61 20.19
CA SER A 8 -16.86 -6.03 20.50
C SER A 8 -15.83 -6.81 19.66
N SER A 9 -15.37 -7.97 20.14
CA SER A 9 -14.52 -8.87 19.34
C SER A 9 -15.15 -9.19 17.99
N GLN A 10 -16.48 -9.32 17.94
CA GLN A 10 -17.23 -9.59 16.72
C GLN A 10 -17.24 -8.41 15.73
N ASP A 11 -17.25 -7.17 16.23
CA ASP A 11 -17.20 -5.96 15.41
C ASP A 11 -15.82 -5.78 14.75
N TYR A 12 -14.77 -6.15 15.48
CA TYR A 12 -13.41 -6.17 14.96
C TYR A 12 -13.25 -7.19 13.82
N ASP A 13 -13.81 -8.38 13.98
CA ASP A 13 -13.79 -9.43 12.95
C ASP A 13 -14.57 -9.02 11.69
N TRP A 14 -15.71 -8.34 11.86
CA TRP A 14 -16.46 -7.77 10.74
C TRP A 14 -15.67 -6.68 10.01
N ALA A 15 -15.00 -5.80 10.76
CA ALA A 15 -14.17 -4.76 10.17
C ALA A 15 -12.98 -5.34 9.40
N LEU A 16 -12.38 -6.45 9.85
CA LEU A 16 -11.36 -7.17 9.08
C LEU A 16 -11.94 -7.82 7.82
N SER A 17 -13.13 -8.41 7.92
CA SER A 17 -13.75 -9.15 6.83
C SER A 17 -14.19 -8.25 5.67
N ILE A 18 -14.73 -7.06 5.97
CA ILE A 18 -15.24 -6.12 4.94
C ILE A 18 -14.16 -5.67 3.95
N PHE A 19 -12.90 -5.61 4.41
CA PHE A 19 -11.75 -5.34 3.58
C PHE A 19 -11.60 -6.40 2.46
N PHE A 20 -11.69 -7.69 2.82
CA PHE A 20 -11.56 -8.79 1.86
C PHE A 20 -12.71 -8.80 0.84
N PHE A 21 -13.93 -8.43 1.25
CA PHE A 21 -15.04 -8.29 0.32
C PHE A 21 -14.78 -7.21 -0.74
N GLY A 22 -14.29 -6.03 -0.33
CA GLY A 22 -13.90 -4.96 -1.24
C GLY A 22 -12.77 -5.42 -2.19
N TYR A 23 -11.76 -6.10 -1.63
CA TYR A 23 -10.62 -6.60 -2.37
C TYR A 23 -11.04 -7.58 -3.48
N VAL A 24 -11.80 -8.63 -3.15
CA VAL A 24 -12.18 -9.68 -4.12
C VAL A 24 -13.05 -9.14 -5.25
N ILE A 25 -13.98 -8.23 -4.94
CA ILE A 25 -14.85 -7.63 -5.97
C ILE A 25 -14.03 -6.77 -6.93
N PHE A 26 -13.04 -6.05 -6.42
CA PHE A 26 -12.24 -5.12 -7.22
C PHE A 26 -10.97 -5.72 -7.84
N GLU A 27 -10.59 -6.94 -7.46
CA GLU A 27 -9.43 -7.64 -8.02
C GLU A 27 -9.56 -7.86 -9.53
N ALA A 28 -10.70 -8.40 -9.97
CA ALA A 28 -10.99 -8.64 -11.38
C ALA A 28 -11.04 -7.34 -12.23
N PRO A 29 -11.83 -6.31 -11.87
CA PRO A 29 -11.87 -5.08 -12.64
C PRO A 29 -10.55 -4.31 -12.58
N SER A 30 -9.84 -4.33 -11.44
CA SER A 30 -8.53 -3.67 -11.35
C SER A 30 -7.50 -4.32 -12.27
N ASN A 31 -7.53 -5.65 -12.42
CA ASN A 31 -6.65 -6.34 -13.37
C ASN A 31 -6.98 -5.99 -14.84
N MET A 32 -8.26 -5.79 -15.16
CA MET A 32 -8.68 -5.31 -16.49
C MET A 32 -8.24 -3.87 -16.75
N ILE A 33 -8.31 -2.99 -15.74
CA ILE A 33 -7.83 -1.60 -15.82
C ILE A 33 -6.32 -1.56 -15.98
N LEU A 34 -5.59 -2.40 -15.26
CA LEU A 34 -4.13 -2.52 -15.35
C LEU A 34 -3.68 -2.91 -16.76
N ALA A 35 -4.38 -3.83 -17.42
CA ALA A 35 -4.09 -4.22 -18.80
C ALA A 35 -4.24 -3.07 -19.82
N ARG A 36 -4.95 -1.99 -19.48
CA ARG A 36 -5.19 -0.82 -20.35
C ARG A 36 -4.50 0.45 -19.87
N SER A 37 -3.97 0.45 -18.66
CA SER A 37 -3.35 1.63 -18.03
C SER A 37 -1.84 1.55 -18.08
N LYS A 38 -1.15 2.66 -17.80
CA LYS A 38 0.30 2.66 -17.61
C LYS A 38 0.61 2.33 -16.15
N PRO A 39 1.19 1.15 -15.84
CA PRO A 39 1.65 0.80 -14.48
C PRO A 39 2.46 1.87 -13.76
N SER A 40 3.29 2.64 -14.49
CA SER A 40 4.09 3.74 -13.94
C SER A 40 3.26 4.78 -13.18
N ILE A 41 2.04 5.07 -13.63
CA ILE A 41 1.14 6.04 -12.98
C ILE A 41 0.16 5.31 -12.05
N PHE A 42 -0.25 4.10 -12.42
CA PHE A 42 -1.26 3.34 -11.70
C PHE A 42 -0.78 2.88 -10.31
N ILE A 43 0.44 2.37 -10.20
CA ILE A 43 1.01 1.92 -8.91
C ILE A 43 1.14 3.05 -7.90
N PRO A 44 1.81 4.18 -8.22
CA PRO A 44 1.93 5.27 -7.25
C PRO A 44 0.59 5.98 -7.00
N SER A 45 -0.38 5.94 -7.93
CA SER A 45 -1.76 6.39 -7.67
C SER A 45 -2.43 5.55 -6.60
N ILE A 46 -2.33 4.23 -6.70
CA ILE A 46 -2.88 3.32 -5.69
C ILE A 46 -2.21 3.56 -4.34
N MET A 47 -0.88 3.66 -4.31
CA MET A 47 -0.16 3.92 -3.06
C MET A 47 -0.57 5.23 -2.39
N LEU A 48 -0.73 6.31 -3.16
CA LEU A 48 -1.22 7.58 -2.59
C LEU A 48 -2.62 7.46 -2.01
N HIS A 49 -3.56 6.83 -2.73
CA HIS A 49 -4.94 6.72 -2.26
C HIS A 49 -5.05 5.78 -1.07
N TRP A 50 -4.30 4.68 -1.07
CA TRP A 50 -4.24 3.71 0.01
C TRP A 50 -3.77 4.39 1.31
N GLU A 51 -2.65 5.10 1.26
CA GLU A 51 -2.06 5.76 2.43
C GLU A 51 -2.86 7.00 2.88
N SER A 52 -3.46 7.72 1.93
CA SER A 52 -4.38 8.81 2.25
C SER A 52 -5.61 8.31 3.00
N LEU A 53 -6.16 7.14 2.64
CA LEU A 53 -7.27 6.53 3.38
C LEU A 53 -6.84 6.06 4.77
N CYS A 54 -5.64 5.49 4.90
CA CYS A 54 -5.06 5.14 6.21
C CYS A 54 -4.92 6.38 7.12
N CYS A 55 -4.46 7.52 6.58
CA CYS A 55 -4.42 8.78 7.31
C CYS A 55 -5.81 9.23 7.78
N VAL A 56 -6.82 9.13 6.90
CA VAL A 56 -8.20 9.51 7.24
C VAL A 56 -8.80 8.57 8.30
N MET A 57 -8.45 7.29 8.29
CA MET A 57 -8.87 6.34 9.34
C MET A 57 -8.39 6.76 10.74
N ALA A 58 -7.26 7.44 10.86
CA ALA A 58 -6.78 7.97 12.14
C ALA A 58 -7.69 9.08 12.74
N ALA A 59 -8.48 9.75 11.89
CA ALA A 59 -9.38 10.82 12.30
C ALA A 59 -10.78 10.31 12.71
N VAL A 60 -11.15 9.09 12.32
CA VAL A 60 -12.48 8.52 12.55
C VAL A 60 -12.63 8.03 13.98
N LYS A 61 -13.79 8.32 14.58
CA LYS A 61 -14.18 7.89 15.94
C LYS A 61 -15.37 6.93 15.95
N ASP A 62 -15.99 6.69 14.79
CA ASP A 62 -17.20 5.89 14.64
C ASP A 62 -16.91 4.53 14.00
N PHE A 63 -17.54 3.47 14.53
CA PHE A 63 -17.41 2.10 14.00
C PHE A 63 -17.81 2.00 12.52
N ILE A 64 -18.94 2.63 12.15
CA ILE A 64 -19.43 2.64 10.76
C ILE A 64 -18.42 3.34 9.84
N GLY A 65 -17.81 4.44 10.29
CA GLY A 65 -16.78 5.15 9.52
C GLY A 65 -15.56 4.27 9.24
N ILE A 66 -15.10 3.51 10.24
CA ILE A 66 -13.98 2.56 10.07
C ILE A 66 -14.35 1.44 9.09
N MET A 67 -15.57 0.89 9.16
CA MET A 67 -16.01 -0.14 8.22
C MET A 67 -16.06 0.36 6.77
N VAL A 68 -16.62 1.56 6.54
CA VAL A 68 -16.71 2.16 5.21
C VAL A 68 -15.31 2.44 4.66
N LEU A 69 -14.43 3.04 5.46
CA LEU A 69 -13.05 3.30 5.03
C LEU A 69 -12.29 2.02 4.71
N ARG A 70 -12.47 0.95 5.50
CA ARG A 70 -11.85 -0.35 5.22
C ARG A 70 -12.36 -1.00 3.94
N PHE A 71 -13.64 -0.85 3.61
CA PHE A 71 -14.18 -1.32 2.35
C PHE A 71 -13.49 -0.61 1.17
N PHE A 72 -13.44 0.73 1.20
CA PHE A 72 -12.75 1.51 0.16
C PHE A 72 -11.25 1.21 0.08
N LEU A 73 -10.60 0.98 1.23
CA LEU A 73 -9.21 0.57 1.29
C LEU A 73 -8.99 -0.74 0.52
N GLY A 74 -9.85 -1.74 0.75
CA GLY A 74 -9.81 -3.01 0.02
C GLY A 74 -10.04 -2.84 -1.48
N CYS A 75 -10.97 -1.97 -1.89
CA CYS A 75 -11.23 -1.68 -3.30
C CYS A 75 -10.00 -1.08 -4.02
N ILE A 76 -9.22 -0.24 -3.32
CA ILE A 76 -8.04 0.42 -3.88
C ILE A 76 -6.84 -0.51 -3.89
N GLU A 77 -6.65 -1.29 -2.82
CA GLU A 77 -5.52 -2.21 -2.68
C GLU A 77 -5.57 -3.40 -3.65
N ALA A 78 -6.77 -3.78 -4.10
CA ALA A 78 -7.00 -4.89 -5.04
C ALA A 78 -6.14 -4.84 -6.32
N GLY A 79 -5.75 -3.63 -6.76
CA GLY A 79 -4.92 -3.41 -7.94
C GLY A 79 -3.43 -3.44 -7.71
N PHE A 80 -2.98 -3.33 -6.46
CA PHE A 80 -1.58 -3.14 -6.14
C PHE A 80 -0.75 -4.40 -6.42
N ALA A 81 -1.18 -5.54 -5.88
CA ALA A 81 -0.49 -6.81 -6.05
C ALA A 81 -0.30 -7.22 -7.53
N PRO A 82 -1.37 -7.32 -8.37
CA PRO A 82 -1.19 -7.64 -9.79
C PRO A 82 -0.42 -6.55 -10.54
N GLY A 83 -0.56 -5.29 -10.12
CA GLY A 83 0.15 -4.15 -10.67
C GLY A 83 1.68 -4.26 -10.54
N VAL A 84 2.17 -4.56 -9.34
CA VAL A 84 3.61 -4.70 -9.07
C VAL A 84 4.17 -5.89 -9.84
N LEU A 85 3.46 -7.03 -9.84
CA LEU A 85 3.87 -8.22 -10.60
C LEU A 85 3.96 -7.93 -12.11
N PHE A 86 3.00 -7.19 -12.66
CA PHE A 86 2.99 -6.83 -14.08
C PHE A 86 4.14 -5.89 -14.46
N LEU A 87 4.43 -4.88 -13.62
CA LEU A 87 5.56 -3.98 -13.81
C LEU A 87 6.90 -4.75 -13.78
N MET A 88 7.08 -5.61 -12.78
CA MET A 88 8.26 -6.46 -12.66
C MET A 88 8.39 -7.41 -13.86
N SER A 89 7.28 -7.96 -14.35
CA SER A 89 7.29 -8.84 -15.52
C SER A 89 7.70 -8.12 -16.80
N SER A 90 7.37 -6.83 -16.92
CA SER A 90 7.67 -6.01 -18.11
C SER A 90 9.15 -5.59 -18.19
N TRP A 91 9.82 -5.41 -17.05
CA TRP A 91 11.22 -4.97 -17.00
C TRP A 91 12.24 -6.11 -16.93
N TYR A 92 11.82 -7.34 -16.59
CA TYR A 92 12.75 -8.43 -16.31
C TYR A 92 12.45 -9.71 -17.08
N THR A 93 13.51 -10.34 -17.60
CA THR A 93 13.44 -11.63 -18.30
C THR A 93 13.10 -12.77 -17.33
N LYS A 94 12.46 -13.84 -17.85
CA LYS A 94 12.01 -15.00 -17.05
C LYS A 94 13.11 -15.62 -16.18
N ALA A 95 14.36 -15.57 -16.63
CA ALA A 95 15.51 -16.08 -15.88
C ALA A 95 15.88 -15.24 -14.65
N GLU A 96 15.62 -13.92 -14.68
CA GLU A 96 15.94 -13.00 -13.59
C GLU A 96 14.75 -12.73 -12.66
N GLN A 97 13.52 -12.92 -13.14
CA GLN A 97 12.29 -12.67 -12.39
C GLN A 97 12.26 -13.40 -11.04
N GLY A 98 12.66 -14.68 -11.00
CA GLY A 98 12.61 -15.47 -9.76
C GLY A 98 13.44 -14.86 -8.62
N ARG A 99 14.68 -14.43 -8.92
CA ARG A 99 15.56 -13.81 -7.92
C ARG A 99 15.01 -12.46 -7.44
N ARG A 100 14.46 -11.66 -8.37
CA ARG A 100 13.91 -10.34 -8.05
C ARG A 100 12.62 -10.43 -7.24
N TYR A 101 11.76 -11.41 -7.53
CA TYR A 101 10.60 -11.70 -6.70
C TYR A 101 10.99 -12.16 -5.30
N ALA A 102 12.01 -13.01 -5.17
CA ALA A 102 12.49 -13.44 -3.86
C ALA A 102 12.97 -12.24 -3.01
N ILE A 103 13.69 -11.29 -3.63
CA ILE A 103 14.12 -10.06 -2.95
C ILE A 103 12.91 -9.21 -2.53
N TYR A 104 11.93 -9.01 -3.42
CA TYR A 104 10.71 -8.25 -3.13
C TYR A 104 9.94 -8.83 -1.93
N TRP A 105 9.67 -10.14 -1.94
CA TRP A 105 8.95 -10.80 -0.84
C TRP A 105 9.75 -10.84 0.46
N SER A 106 11.08 -10.95 0.37
CA SER A 106 11.96 -10.87 1.54
C SER A 106 11.93 -9.46 2.16
N ALA A 107 11.95 -8.42 1.32
CA ALA A 107 11.83 -7.04 1.76
C ALA A 107 10.44 -6.75 2.37
N ALA A 108 9.37 -7.31 1.80
CA ALA A 108 8.02 -7.20 2.36
C ALA A 108 7.94 -7.84 3.77
N THR A 109 8.48 -9.06 3.93
CA THR A 109 8.52 -9.75 5.23
C THR A 109 9.39 -9.00 6.26
N ALA A 110 10.54 -8.48 5.82
CA ALA A 110 11.40 -7.65 6.67
C ALA A 110 10.65 -6.38 7.11
N SER A 111 9.95 -5.71 6.20
CA SER A 111 9.18 -4.50 6.48
C SER A 111 8.09 -4.77 7.53
N CYS A 112 7.35 -5.88 7.44
CA CYS A 112 6.38 -6.27 8.48
C CYS A 112 7.03 -6.43 9.87
N SER A 113 8.24 -6.98 9.92
CA SER A 113 8.98 -7.18 11.18
C SER A 113 9.39 -5.84 11.80
N PHE A 114 9.86 -4.89 10.99
CA PHE A 114 10.19 -3.54 11.46
C PHE A 114 8.95 -2.69 11.77
N GLY A 115 7.87 -2.86 11.01
CA GLY A 115 6.60 -2.15 11.21
C GLY A 115 6.01 -2.41 12.59
N GLY A 116 6.01 -3.66 13.06
CA GLY A 116 5.56 -4.00 14.42
C GLY A 116 6.43 -3.37 15.53
N ILE A 117 7.75 -3.32 15.34
CA ILE A 117 8.68 -2.70 16.30
C ILE A 117 8.47 -1.19 16.34
N LEU A 118 8.36 -0.55 15.16
CA LEU A 118 8.10 0.87 15.03
C LEU A 118 6.74 1.24 15.62
N ALA A 119 5.71 0.43 15.36
CA ALA A 119 4.37 0.57 15.95
C ALA A 119 4.41 0.51 17.48
N GLY A 120 5.15 -0.43 18.06
CA GLY A 120 5.35 -0.54 19.49
C GLY A 120 6.11 0.65 20.09
N ALA A 121 7.15 1.13 19.40
CA ALA A 121 7.92 2.31 19.83
C ALA A 121 7.08 3.60 19.80
N ILE A 122 6.29 3.80 18.74
CA ILE A 122 5.39 4.96 18.60
C ILE A 122 4.27 4.88 19.64
N THR A 123 3.63 3.73 19.78
CA THR A 123 2.50 3.57 20.71
C THR A 123 2.95 3.68 22.17
N SER A 124 4.18 3.28 22.52
CA SER A 124 4.70 3.44 23.89
C SER A 124 5.27 4.83 24.19
N GLY A 125 5.83 5.52 23.18
CA GLY A 125 6.48 6.82 23.36
C GLY A 125 5.56 8.04 23.21
N LEU A 126 4.43 7.90 22.50
CA LEU A 126 3.51 9.00 22.16
C LEU A 126 2.10 8.82 22.74
N ASP A 127 1.88 7.83 23.61
CA ASP A 127 0.59 7.63 24.27
C ASP A 127 0.25 8.82 25.19
N GLY A 128 -0.88 9.48 24.95
CA GLY A 128 -1.33 10.63 25.74
C GLY A 128 -0.71 11.98 25.32
N VAL A 129 0.19 12.01 24.33
CA VAL A 129 0.70 13.26 23.77
C VAL A 129 -0.43 13.96 23.00
N VAL A 130 -0.83 15.15 23.48
CA VAL A 130 -2.00 15.93 22.99
C VAL A 130 -3.36 15.25 23.23
N GLY A 131 -3.45 14.27 24.14
CA GLY A 131 -4.70 13.55 24.43
C GLY A 131 -5.17 12.62 23.30
N LEU A 132 -4.26 12.24 22.41
CA LEU A 132 -4.48 11.28 21.34
C LEU A 132 -3.84 9.93 21.72
N GLU A 133 -4.50 8.84 21.34
CA GLU A 133 -4.04 7.48 21.60
C GLU A 133 -2.90 7.11 20.66
N GLY A 134 -1.92 6.34 21.15
CA GLY A 134 -0.70 6.01 20.40
C GLY A 134 -0.94 5.38 19.01
N TRP A 135 -2.03 4.62 18.83
CA TRP A 135 -2.38 4.04 17.53
C TRP A 135 -2.78 5.08 16.47
N ARG A 136 -3.31 6.23 16.88
CA ARG A 136 -3.69 7.32 15.95
C ARG A 136 -2.43 8.02 15.44
N TRP A 137 -1.45 8.22 16.32
CA TRP A 137 -0.13 8.74 15.96
C TRP A 137 0.60 7.81 14.99
N LEU A 138 0.48 6.50 15.16
CA LEU A 138 1.00 5.52 14.22
C LEU A 138 0.46 5.75 12.81
N PHE A 139 -0.87 5.77 12.62
CA PHE A 139 -1.45 5.98 11.28
C PHE A 139 -1.11 7.36 10.68
N ILE A 140 -0.99 8.41 11.51
CA ILE A 140 -0.62 9.74 11.03
C ILE A 140 0.84 9.79 10.60
N ILE A 141 1.77 9.30 11.43
CA ILE A 141 3.21 9.37 11.14
C ILE A 141 3.56 8.45 9.98
N GLU A 142 3.06 7.20 10.01
CA GLU A 142 3.31 6.21 8.98
C GLU A 142 2.65 6.64 7.67
N GLY A 143 1.36 6.97 7.69
CA GLY A 143 0.64 7.37 6.49
C GLY A 143 1.22 8.64 5.85
N LEU A 144 1.61 9.65 6.64
CA LEU A 144 2.19 10.88 6.10
C LEU A 144 3.59 10.65 5.51
N CYS A 145 4.40 9.81 6.16
CA CYS A 145 5.70 9.39 5.62
C CYS A 145 5.53 8.66 4.29
N THR A 146 4.57 7.73 4.20
CA THR A 146 4.33 6.95 2.99
C THR A 146 3.72 7.80 1.87
N VAL A 147 2.84 8.77 2.18
CA VAL A 147 2.34 9.74 1.19
C VAL A 147 3.50 10.54 0.58
N VAL A 148 4.43 11.04 1.40
CA VAL A 148 5.62 11.75 0.91
C VAL A 148 6.50 10.84 0.06
N CYS A 149 6.75 9.61 0.52
CA CYS A 149 7.51 8.62 -0.25
C CYS A 149 6.81 8.27 -1.58
N SER A 150 5.48 8.19 -1.59
CA SER A 150 4.69 7.89 -2.79
C SER A 150 4.69 9.06 -3.77
N LEU A 151 4.66 10.31 -3.30
CA LEU A 151 4.93 11.50 -4.14
C LEU A 151 6.35 11.47 -4.72
N GLY A 152 7.34 11.05 -3.93
CA GLY A 152 8.69 10.79 -4.43
C GLY A 152 8.72 9.69 -5.48
N ALA A 153 7.92 8.63 -5.32
CA ALA A 153 7.79 7.57 -6.31
C ALA A 153 7.25 8.08 -7.65
N TYR A 154 6.38 9.10 -7.71
CA TYR A 154 6.01 9.71 -9.00
C TYR A 154 7.19 10.33 -9.76
N ILE A 155 8.22 10.77 -9.05
CA ILE A 155 9.41 11.40 -9.63
C ILE A 155 10.49 10.37 -9.94
N PHE A 156 10.66 9.36 -9.07
CA PHE A 156 11.73 8.36 -9.18
C PHE A 156 11.32 7.08 -9.91
N LEU A 157 10.03 6.76 -9.97
CA LEU A 157 9.54 5.54 -10.62
C LEU A 157 9.48 5.79 -12.12
N PHE A 158 10.58 5.44 -12.78
CA PHE A 158 10.75 5.56 -14.23
C PHE A 158 9.60 4.88 -14.98
N ASP A 159 9.03 5.61 -15.94
CA ASP A 159 8.06 5.12 -16.91
C ASP A 159 8.69 4.00 -17.77
N PHE A 160 7.86 3.20 -18.45
CA PHE A 160 8.29 2.04 -19.26
C PHE A 160 9.58 2.27 -20.07
N PRO A 161 10.37 1.21 -20.33
CA PRO A 161 11.58 1.31 -21.16
C PRO A 161 11.27 1.76 -22.61
N GLU A 162 10.01 1.71 -23.06
CA GLU A 162 9.56 2.25 -24.34
C GLU A 162 9.43 3.78 -24.38
N ASN A 163 9.27 4.46 -23.25
CA ASN A 163 9.20 5.94 -23.19
C ASN A 163 10.52 6.58 -22.72
N THR A 164 11.52 5.77 -22.35
CA THR A 164 12.83 6.25 -21.93
C THR A 164 13.79 6.22 -23.11
N LYS A 165 13.71 7.25 -23.97
CA LYS A 165 14.67 7.43 -25.09
C LYS A 165 16.11 7.72 -24.63
N ASP A 166 16.33 8.02 -23.35
CA ASP A 166 17.60 8.57 -22.85
C ASP A 166 18.31 7.70 -21.79
N LEU A 167 18.08 6.38 -21.74
CA LEU A 167 18.91 5.47 -20.95
C LEU A 167 19.81 4.60 -21.86
N PRO A 168 21.16 4.72 -21.78
CA PRO A 168 22.08 3.97 -22.63
C PRO A 168 22.06 2.44 -22.40
N LEU A 169 21.40 1.96 -21.34
CA LEU A 169 21.32 0.53 -21.00
C LEU A 169 20.25 -0.24 -21.79
N VAL A 170 19.22 0.44 -22.32
CA VAL A 170 18.19 -0.19 -23.17
C VAL A 170 18.76 -0.56 -24.54
N ASN A 171 19.71 0.23 -25.05
CA ASN A 171 20.36 -0.01 -26.35
C ASN A 171 21.36 -1.18 -26.36
N SER A 172 21.78 -1.69 -25.19
CA SER A 172 22.71 -2.82 -25.09
C SER A 172 22.00 -4.19 -25.17
N SER A 173 20.68 -4.24 -24.99
CA SER A 173 19.89 -5.48 -25.10
C SER A 173 19.38 -5.74 -26.53
N SER A 174 19.66 -4.83 -27.46
CA SER A 174 19.21 -4.86 -28.86
C SER A 174 20.35 -5.14 -29.86
N LYS A 175 21.41 -5.82 -29.41
CA LYS A 175 22.45 -6.36 -30.29
C LYS A 175 22.74 -7.81 -29.95
#